data_AF-A0A3A8NUH2-F1
#
_entry.id   AF-A0A3A8NUH2-F1
#
_cell.length_a   1.000
_cell.length_b   1.000
_cell.length_c   1.000
_cell.angle_alpha   90.00
_cell.angle_beta   90.00
_cell.angle_gamma   90.00
#
_symmetry.space_group_name_H-M   'P 1'
#
loop_
_entity.id
_entity.type
_entity.pdbx_description
1 polymer ?
#
loop_
_entity_poly.entity_id
_entity_poly.type
_entity_poly.pdbx_seq_one_letter_code
_entity_poly.pdbx_strand_id
1 'polypeptide(L)'
;MQLRKMMVMLAAVSTMSLALTACGDDATTPETCSSDTDCASGFCNTAASVCMETCESASDCPDTEKECAPLAGATNTAKVCQCKTNQLCNEDDSTSLVCGTVSKRCETPGTTTGCTTDTECGTGNTCDTATGQCKPAATTCSGDGKSTCAYGSACYSGTCSAPPAPTCSNLQGKPAASFDPATGTGYVIYNVTKEIFGTACGTDTTSQTVKARVSFYSKNADLPTSKEGLNGFFYVRTNGSELNGVPLSNGYQRSADARSASLSVNLCTAAGDSQIVLGFYFTGGNGYCATLTK
;
A
#
# COMPACT_ATOMS: atom_id res chain seq x y z
N MET A 1 16.05 -17.28 72.64
CA MET A 1 15.22 -16.13 73.05
C MET A 1 14.24 -15.88 71.90
N GLN A 2 12.98 -16.31 72.06
CA GLN A 2 11.85 -15.45 72.45
C GLN A 2 11.52 -14.42 71.34
N LEU A 3 10.31 -14.27 70.81
CA LEU A 3 8.99 -14.64 71.30
C LEU A 3 8.00 -14.60 70.12
N ARG A 4 7.10 -15.59 70.11
CA ARG A 4 5.84 -15.65 69.37
C ARG A 4 4.83 -14.64 69.95
N LYS A 5 3.80 -14.33 69.15
CA LYS A 5 2.39 -13.97 69.50
C LYS A 5 1.97 -12.50 69.58
N MET A 6 0.95 -12.23 68.74
CA MET A 6 -0.36 -11.59 69.03
C MET A 6 -0.31 -10.11 69.45
N MET A 7 -1.11 -9.20 68.90
CA MET A 7 -2.58 -9.06 68.96
C MET A 7 -2.83 -7.65 68.34
N VAL A 8 -3.84 -7.32 67.52
CA VAL A 8 -5.25 -7.07 67.85
C VAL A 8 -5.96 -6.66 66.55
N MET A 9 -7.16 -7.20 66.33
CA MET A 9 -8.15 -6.76 65.33
C MET A 9 -8.56 -5.31 65.54
N LEU A 10 -8.63 -4.52 64.46
CA LEU A 10 -9.58 -3.41 64.39
C LEU A 10 -10.53 -3.68 63.21
N ALA A 11 -11.70 -4.24 63.53
CA ALA A 11 -12.87 -4.17 62.67
C ALA A 11 -13.57 -2.84 62.96
N ALA A 12 -13.65 -1.97 61.96
CA ALA A 12 -14.63 -0.89 61.93
C ALA A 12 -15.40 -1.03 60.61
N VAL A 13 -16.59 -1.63 60.74
CA VAL A 13 -17.65 -1.64 59.74
C VAL A 13 -18.21 -0.22 59.67
N SER A 14 -18.12 0.42 58.50
CA SER A 14 -19.06 1.49 58.15
C SER A 14 -19.01 1.81 56.65
N THR A 15 -20.21 1.70 56.08
CA THR A 15 -20.74 2.36 54.88
C THR A 15 -20.22 1.92 53.51
N MET A 16 -21.01 1.00 52.93
CA MET A 16 -21.45 1.07 51.55
C MET A 16 -21.45 2.52 51.04
N SER A 17 -20.73 2.76 49.96
CA SER A 17 -21.00 3.83 49.02
C SER A 17 -20.88 3.23 47.63
N LEU A 18 -22.02 2.72 47.16
CA LEU A 18 -22.32 2.59 45.74
C LEU A 18 -22.17 3.99 45.13
N ALA A 19 -21.05 4.24 44.45
CA ALA A 19 -20.99 5.27 43.43
C ALA A 19 -21.08 4.53 42.09
N LEU A 20 -22.30 4.46 41.55
CA LEU A 20 -22.50 4.31 40.13
C LEU A 20 -21.80 5.49 39.44
N THR A 21 -20.65 5.25 38.82
CA THR A 21 -20.16 6.12 37.75
C THR A 21 -20.76 5.63 36.45
N ALA A 22 -21.95 6.14 36.12
CA ALA A 22 -22.51 6.12 34.79
C ALA A 22 -22.44 7.54 34.21
N CYS A 23 -22.08 7.59 32.92
CA CYS A 23 -22.06 8.73 31.99
C CYS A 23 -20.89 9.72 32.05
N GLY A 24 -20.16 9.83 30.93
CA GLY A 24 -19.54 11.08 30.50
C GLY A 24 -18.19 10.96 29.78
N ASP A 25 -18.26 10.76 28.46
CA ASP A 25 -17.36 11.26 27.41
C ASP A 25 -15.89 10.81 27.27
N ASP A 26 -15.54 10.72 25.98
CA ASP A 26 -14.22 10.59 25.34
C ASP A 26 -13.54 9.22 25.29
N ALA A 27 -14.06 8.35 24.42
CA ALA A 27 -13.27 7.32 23.74
C ALA A 27 -13.15 7.63 22.24
N THR A 28 -12.74 8.86 21.88
CA THR A 28 -12.49 9.25 20.48
C THR A 28 -11.00 9.34 20.11
N THR A 29 -10.11 8.89 20.98
CA THR A 29 -8.74 8.57 20.56
C THR A 29 -8.62 7.07 20.37
N PRO A 30 -8.51 6.56 19.13
CA PRO A 30 -8.16 5.17 18.91
C PRO A 30 -6.84 4.90 19.63
N GLU A 31 -6.85 4.06 20.66
CA GLU A 31 -5.60 3.55 21.21
C GLU A 31 -4.91 2.76 20.09
N THR A 32 -3.75 3.26 19.66
CA THR A 32 -2.98 2.59 18.61
C THR A 32 -2.29 1.38 19.19
N CYS A 33 -2.36 0.24 18.50
CA CYS A 33 -1.79 -1.01 19.00
C CYS A 33 -0.93 -1.70 17.94
N SER A 34 0.06 -2.46 18.41
CA SER A 34 0.88 -3.37 17.59
C SER A 34 0.67 -4.84 17.98
N SER A 35 0.07 -5.09 19.14
CA SER A 35 -0.22 -6.42 19.68
C SER A 35 -1.42 -6.37 20.63
N ASP A 36 -2.06 -7.52 20.85
CA ASP A 36 -3.22 -7.66 21.74
C ASP A 36 -2.96 -7.18 23.17
N THR A 37 -1.70 -7.27 23.64
CA THR A 37 -1.30 -6.81 24.98
C THR A 37 -1.26 -5.30 25.14
N ASP A 38 -1.28 -4.56 24.02
CA ASP A 38 -1.28 -3.09 24.04
C ASP A 38 -2.68 -2.53 24.34
N CYS A 39 -3.72 -3.36 24.23
CA CYS A 39 -5.11 -2.96 24.38
C CYS A 39 -5.67 -3.40 25.72
N ALA A 40 -6.35 -2.50 26.43
CA ALA A 40 -7.07 -2.84 27.67
C ALA A 40 -8.15 -3.92 27.45
N SER A 41 -8.71 -3.97 26.24
CA SER A 41 -9.67 -4.98 25.79
C SER A 41 -9.03 -6.34 25.44
N GLY A 42 -7.70 -6.41 25.35
CA GLY A 42 -6.97 -7.63 24.98
C GLY A 42 -7.09 -8.02 23.50
N PHE A 43 -7.53 -7.10 22.62
CA PHE A 43 -7.61 -7.35 21.18
C PHE A 43 -7.12 -6.16 20.37
N CYS A 44 -6.11 -6.41 19.54
CA CYS A 44 -5.56 -5.45 18.60
C CYS A 44 -5.88 -5.86 17.16
N ASN A 45 -6.56 -4.98 16.42
CA ASN A 45 -6.59 -5.06 14.98
C ASN A 45 -5.26 -4.54 14.43
N THR A 46 -4.28 -5.44 14.32
CA THR A 46 -2.92 -5.11 13.85
C THR A 46 -2.89 -4.60 12.41
N ALA A 47 -3.92 -4.91 11.59
CA ALA A 47 -4.02 -4.42 10.22
C ALA A 47 -4.40 -2.93 10.13
N ALA A 48 -5.11 -2.42 11.14
CA ALA A 48 -5.49 -1.01 11.26
C ALA A 48 -4.82 -0.31 12.45
N SER A 49 -3.96 -1.01 13.19
CA SER A 49 -3.33 -0.55 14.44
C SER A 49 -4.32 0.06 15.42
N VAL A 50 -5.49 -0.56 15.62
CA VAL A 50 -6.55 -0.05 16.50
C VAL A 50 -7.01 -1.09 17.51
N CYS A 51 -7.15 -0.68 18.76
CA CYS A 51 -7.74 -1.51 19.80
C CYS A 51 -9.25 -1.69 19.57
N MET A 52 -9.71 -2.94 19.67
CA MET A 52 -11.12 -3.30 19.50
C MET A 52 -11.70 -3.84 20.79
N GLU A 53 -12.96 -3.49 21.09
CA GLU A 53 -13.66 -4.06 22.24
C GLU A 53 -14.10 -5.48 21.93
N THR A 54 -13.79 -6.41 22.84
CA THR A 54 -14.27 -7.79 22.76
C THR A 54 -15.70 -7.88 23.23
N CYS A 55 -16.48 -8.76 22.62
CA CYS A 55 -17.91 -8.92 22.91
C CYS A 55 -18.28 -10.41 22.94
N GLU A 56 -19.39 -10.75 23.61
CA GLU A 56 -19.95 -12.10 23.55
C GLU A 56 -21.15 -12.16 22.59
N SER A 57 -21.87 -11.03 22.50
CA SER A 57 -23.09 -10.81 21.75
C SER A 57 -23.21 -9.37 21.23
N ALA A 58 -24.13 -9.13 20.29
CA ALA A 58 -24.35 -7.81 19.68
C ALA A 58 -24.83 -6.73 20.67
N SER A 59 -25.40 -7.11 21.82
CA SER A 59 -25.84 -6.18 22.86
C SER A 59 -24.69 -5.63 23.71
N ASP A 60 -23.51 -6.26 23.64
CA ASP A 60 -22.32 -5.81 24.36
C ASP A 60 -21.60 -4.68 23.61
N CYS A 61 -22.04 -4.40 22.39
CA CYS A 61 -21.43 -3.40 21.52
C CYS A 61 -22.21 -2.08 21.53
N PRO A 62 -21.52 -0.95 21.32
CA PRO A 62 -22.15 0.33 21.08
C PRO A 62 -23.21 0.26 19.97
N ASP A 63 -24.22 1.13 20.02
CA ASP A 63 -25.26 1.18 19.00
C ASP A 63 -24.71 1.47 17.59
N THR A 64 -23.52 2.07 17.52
CA THR A 64 -22.76 2.33 16.30
C THR A 64 -22.03 1.11 15.73
N GLU A 65 -21.83 0.05 16.53
CA GLU A 65 -20.99 -1.12 16.23
C GLU A 65 -21.70 -2.45 16.59
N LYS A 66 -22.98 -2.59 16.21
CA LYS A 66 -23.88 -3.72 16.57
C LYS A 66 -23.47 -5.12 16.10
N GLU A 67 -22.32 -5.30 15.46
CA GLU A 67 -21.85 -6.62 15.01
C GLU A 67 -20.80 -7.17 15.96
N CYS A 68 -21.15 -8.22 16.70
CA CYS A 68 -20.20 -8.97 17.53
C CYS A 68 -19.75 -10.23 16.79
N ALA A 69 -18.59 -10.18 16.14
CA ALA A 69 -18.07 -11.28 15.34
C ALA A 69 -16.54 -11.39 15.43
N PRO A 70 -15.95 -12.56 15.11
CA PRO A 70 -14.50 -12.65 14.93
C PRO A 70 -14.04 -11.72 13.82
N LEU A 71 -12.90 -11.06 14.01
CA LEU A 71 -12.33 -10.21 12.97
C LEU A 71 -11.76 -11.07 11.84
N ALA A 72 -12.25 -10.86 10.62
CA ALA A 72 -11.81 -11.62 9.46
C ALA A 72 -10.31 -11.38 9.19
N GLY A 73 -9.53 -12.46 9.16
CA GLY A 73 -8.08 -12.41 8.92
C GLY A 73 -7.21 -12.19 10.16
N ALA A 74 -7.81 -12.03 11.35
CA ALA A 74 -7.06 -12.01 12.60
C ALA A 74 -6.64 -13.42 13.05
N THR A 75 -5.49 -13.52 13.72
CA THR A 75 -5.03 -14.76 14.37
C THR A 75 -5.77 -15.03 15.68
N ASN A 76 -6.25 -13.97 16.34
CA ASN A 76 -7.08 -14.05 17.52
C ASN A 76 -8.54 -14.29 17.10
N THR A 77 -9.15 -15.36 17.63
CA THR A 77 -10.52 -15.79 17.29
C THR A 77 -11.58 -15.19 18.21
N ALA A 78 -11.20 -14.33 19.16
CA ALA A 78 -12.15 -13.58 19.96
C ALA A 78 -13.08 -12.76 19.08
N LYS A 79 -14.34 -12.61 19.53
CA LYS A 79 -15.30 -11.74 18.86
C LYS A 79 -15.07 -10.31 19.34
N VAL A 80 -15.21 -9.39 18.41
CA VAL A 80 -15.06 -7.95 18.65
C VAL A 80 -16.23 -7.20 18.06
N CYS A 81 -16.49 -6.02 18.63
CA CYS A 81 -17.48 -5.09 18.11
C CYS A 81 -17.00 -4.49 16.79
N GLN A 82 -17.86 -4.59 15.78
CA GLN A 82 -17.58 -4.19 14.41
C GLN A 82 -18.74 -3.34 13.90
N CYS A 83 -18.42 -2.26 13.19
CA CYS A 83 -19.38 -1.62 12.33
C CYS A 83 -19.62 -2.51 11.09
N LYS A 84 -20.86 -2.53 10.58
CA LYS A 84 -21.23 -3.28 9.36
C LYS A 84 -21.52 -2.36 8.18
N THR A 85 -22.15 -1.23 8.44
CA THR A 85 -22.61 -0.30 7.41
C THR A 85 -22.36 1.13 7.88
N ASN A 86 -22.21 2.06 6.93
CA ASN A 86 -22.11 3.48 7.25
C ASN A 86 -23.37 3.97 7.97
N GLN A 87 -24.53 3.39 7.68
CA GLN A 87 -25.78 3.73 8.34
C GLN A 87 -25.77 3.40 9.84
N LEU A 88 -25.04 2.37 10.27
CA LEU A 88 -24.86 2.10 11.71
C LEU A 88 -23.94 3.13 12.37
N CYS A 89 -22.99 3.69 11.62
CA CYS A 89 -22.10 4.73 12.13
C CYS A 89 -22.71 6.12 12.23
N ASN A 90 -23.91 6.33 11.68
CA ASN A 90 -24.59 7.62 11.73
C ASN A 90 -25.93 7.41 12.45
N GLU A 91 -26.01 7.84 13.72
CA GLU A 91 -27.22 7.68 14.54
C GLU A 91 -28.39 8.55 14.04
N ASP A 92 -28.07 9.60 13.28
CA ASP A 92 -29.01 10.42 12.50
C ASP A 92 -28.65 10.30 11.01
N ASP A 93 -29.56 10.65 10.09
CA ASP A 93 -29.39 10.65 8.60
C ASP A 93 -28.17 11.46 8.06
N SER A 94 -27.25 11.86 8.93
CA SER A 94 -25.94 12.39 8.60
C SER A 94 -25.05 11.37 7.87
N THR A 95 -24.06 11.86 7.14
CA THR A 95 -23.05 11.07 6.43
C THR A 95 -21.65 11.35 6.98
N SER A 96 -21.56 11.71 8.26
CA SER A 96 -20.36 12.26 8.88
C SER A 96 -19.32 11.19 9.23
N LEU A 97 -19.78 9.95 9.44
CA LEU A 97 -18.95 8.80 9.75
C LEU A 97 -19.16 7.67 8.73
N VAL A 98 -18.09 6.96 8.41
CA VAL A 98 -18.11 5.76 7.58
C VAL A 98 -17.66 4.57 8.40
N CYS A 99 -18.19 3.40 8.08
CA CYS A 99 -17.69 2.17 8.65
C CYS A 99 -16.39 1.79 7.93
N GLY A 100 -15.26 1.83 8.63
CA GLY A 100 -13.96 1.50 8.07
C GLY A 100 -13.88 0.03 7.65
N THR A 101 -13.44 -0.23 6.42
CA THR A 101 -13.45 -1.60 5.87
C THR A 101 -12.36 -2.50 6.45
N VAL A 102 -11.23 -1.93 6.89
CA VAL A 102 -10.08 -2.64 7.50
C VAL A 102 -10.12 -2.58 9.03
N SER A 103 -10.38 -1.40 9.58
CA SER A 103 -10.52 -1.17 11.02
C SER A 103 -11.80 -1.75 11.62
N LYS A 104 -12.88 -1.81 10.85
CA LYS A 104 -14.24 -2.18 11.30
C LYS A 104 -14.78 -1.26 12.41
N ARG A 105 -14.34 -0.01 12.45
CA ARG A 105 -14.80 1.04 13.38
C ARG A 105 -15.48 2.17 12.63
N CYS A 106 -16.30 2.96 13.33
CA CYS A 106 -16.91 4.16 12.76
C CYS A 106 -15.93 5.34 12.75
N GLU A 107 -15.72 5.94 11.58
CA GLU A 107 -14.60 6.86 11.32
C GLU A 107 -14.99 8.07 10.49
N THR A 108 -14.36 9.21 10.76
CA THR A 108 -14.53 10.40 9.93
C THR A 108 -13.77 10.22 8.60
N PRO A 109 -14.40 10.49 7.44
CA PRO A 109 -13.74 10.47 6.14
C PRO A 109 -12.47 11.35 6.12
N GLY A 110 -11.34 10.80 5.69
CA GLY A 110 -10.06 11.53 5.58
C GLY A 110 -9.23 11.64 6.86
N THR A 111 -9.59 10.95 7.95
CA THR A 111 -8.66 10.63 9.06
C THR A 111 -7.82 9.40 8.69
N THR A 112 -6.80 9.01 9.45
CA THR A 112 -5.89 7.84 9.22
C THR A 112 -6.56 6.47 8.99
N THR A 113 -7.88 6.43 8.96
CA THR A 113 -8.72 5.25 8.86
C THR A 113 -9.78 5.37 7.74
N GLY A 114 -10.12 6.60 7.33
CA GLY A 114 -10.72 6.92 6.02
C GLY A 114 -9.66 7.37 5.01
N CYS A 115 -10.02 7.62 3.76
CA CYS A 115 -9.01 7.99 2.76
C CYS A 115 -9.52 8.85 1.61
N THR A 116 -8.58 9.61 1.08
CA THR A 116 -8.61 10.28 -0.22
C THR A 116 -7.55 9.71 -1.17
N THR A 117 -6.52 9.05 -0.63
CA THR A 117 -5.42 8.45 -1.37
C THR A 117 -4.97 7.13 -0.74
N ASP A 118 -4.34 6.25 -1.52
CA ASP A 118 -3.88 4.92 -1.03
C ASP A 118 -2.88 4.99 0.14
N THR A 119 -2.12 6.08 0.25
CA THR A 119 -1.13 6.24 1.34
C THR A 119 -1.75 6.38 2.72
N GLU A 120 -3.01 6.74 2.80
CA GLU A 120 -3.73 6.92 4.07
C GLU A 120 -4.23 5.58 4.63
N CYS A 121 -4.19 4.50 3.83
CA CYS A 121 -4.76 3.20 4.18
C CYS A 121 -3.79 2.18 4.78
N GLY A 122 -2.53 2.56 4.97
CA GLY A 122 -1.48 1.62 5.39
C GLY A 122 -1.10 0.61 4.30
N THR A 123 -0.06 -0.17 4.56
CA THR A 123 0.50 -1.12 3.59
C THR A 123 -0.48 -2.25 3.28
N GLY A 124 -0.72 -2.52 2.00
CA GLY A 124 -1.59 -3.62 1.55
C GLY A 124 -3.06 -3.25 1.35
N ASN A 125 -3.45 -2.01 1.59
CA ASN A 125 -4.79 -1.49 1.38
C ASN A 125 -4.80 -0.41 0.28
N THR A 126 -5.96 -0.17 -0.33
CA THR A 126 -6.18 0.90 -1.30
C THR A 126 -7.36 1.75 -0.91
N CYS A 127 -7.36 2.99 -1.36
CA CYS A 127 -8.43 3.92 -1.09
C CYS A 127 -9.54 3.80 -2.14
N ASP A 128 -10.76 3.53 -1.67
CA ASP A 128 -11.95 3.76 -2.48
C ASP A 128 -12.33 5.24 -2.43
N THR A 129 -11.90 6.01 -3.44
CA THR A 129 -12.13 7.46 -3.48
C THR A 129 -13.60 7.85 -3.67
N ALA A 130 -14.48 6.92 -4.04
CA ALA A 130 -15.90 7.17 -4.15
C ALA A 130 -16.60 7.10 -2.78
N THR A 131 -16.12 6.22 -1.89
CA THR A 131 -16.70 6.03 -0.55
C THR A 131 -15.86 6.61 0.58
N GLY A 132 -14.61 6.98 0.30
CA GLY A 132 -13.64 7.46 1.29
C GLY A 132 -13.11 6.36 2.21
N GLN A 133 -13.17 5.09 1.79
CA GLN A 133 -12.86 3.92 2.63
C GLN A 133 -11.59 3.19 2.21
N CYS A 134 -10.78 2.80 3.19
CA CYS A 134 -9.61 1.95 3.01
C CYS A 134 -10.00 0.49 2.90
N LYS A 135 -9.95 -0.09 1.70
CA LYS A 135 -10.26 -1.51 1.46
C LYS A 135 -8.98 -2.33 1.29
N PRO A 136 -9.02 -3.64 1.58
CA PRO A 136 -7.94 -4.54 1.18
C PRO A 136 -7.67 -4.37 -0.31
N ALA A 137 -6.39 -4.29 -0.68
CA ALA A 137 -6.03 -4.22 -2.08
C ALA A 137 -6.62 -5.44 -2.82
N ALA A 138 -7.16 -5.20 -4.00
CA ALA A 138 -7.77 -6.27 -4.76
C ALA A 138 -6.71 -7.35 -5.05
N THR A 139 -7.04 -8.61 -4.80
CA THR A 139 -6.17 -9.73 -5.18
C THR A 139 -6.33 -10.07 -6.65
N THR A 140 -7.50 -9.77 -7.21
CA THR A 140 -7.82 -9.88 -8.63
C THR A 140 -7.92 -8.50 -9.27
N CYS A 141 -7.59 -8.44 -10.55
CA CYS A 141 -7.56 -7.19 -11.30
C CYS A 141 -7.93 -7.45 -12.76
N SER A 142 -8.36 -6.40 -13.46
CA SER A 142 -8.57 -6.40 -14.90
C SER A 142 -7.80 -5.23 -15.53
N GLY A 143 -7.33 -5.45 -16.76
CA GLY A 143 -6.44 -4.51 -17.46
C GLY A 143 -4.97 -4.63 -17.05
N ASP A 144 -4.12 -3.76 -17.62
CA ASP A 144 -2.67 -3.71 -17.36
C ASP A 144 -2.32 -2.59 -16.36
N GLY A 145 -1.24 -2.77 -15.60
CA GLY A 145 -0.68 -1.72 -14.72
C GLY A 145 -1.24 -1.73 -13.30
N LYS A 146 -1.39 -0.55 -12.68
CA LYS A 146 -1.83 -0.38 -11.27
C LYS A 146 -3.33 -0.61 -11.05
N SER A 147 -4.11 -0.90 -12.11
CA SER A 147 -5.58 -0.71 -12.22
C SER A 147 -6.41 -0.79 -10.92
N THR A 148 -6.21 -1.78 -10.06
CA THR A 148 -6.79 -1.88 -8.69
C THR A 148 -5.81 -2.35 -7.61
N CYS A 149 -4.54 -2.52 -7.97
CA CYS A 149 -3.53 -3.12 -7.11
C CYS A 149 -2.93 -2.09 -6.15
N ALA A 150 -2.48 -2.55 -4.98
CA ALA A 150 -1.67 -1.73 -4.08
C ALA A 150 -0.43 -1.19 -4.79
N TYR A 151 0.06 -0.03 -4.33
CA TYR A 151 1.34 0.49 -4.79
C TYR A 151 2.46 -0.54 -4.57
N GLY A 152 3.31 -0.70 -5.59
CA GLY A 152 4.33 -1.76 -5.61
C GLY A 152 3.87 -3.06 -6.28
N SER A 153 2.58 -3.17 -6.62
CA SER A 153 2.01 -4.30 -7.36
C SER A 153 1.43 -3.85 -8.69
N ALA A 154 1.32 -4.78 -9.63
CA ALA A 154 0.66 -4.56 -10.91
C ALA A 154 -0.20 -5.77 -11.27
N CYS A 155 -1.10 -5.58 -12.22
CA CYS A 155 -1.95 -6.66 -12.70
C CYS A 155 -1.16 -7.57 -13.65
N TYR A 156 -0.98 -8.82 -13.24
CA TYR A 156 -0.37 -9.87 -14.05
C TYR A 156 -1.36 -11.03 -14.18
N SER A 157 -1.82 -11.29 -15.40
CA SER A 157 -2.74 -12.39 -15.71
C SER A 157 -4.01 -12.42 -14.83
N GLY A 158 -4.52 -11.24 -14.46
CA GLY A 158 -5.74 -11.09 -13.67
C GLY A 158 -5.53 -11.09 -12.15
N THR A 159 -4.28 -11.16 -11.69
CA THR A 159 -3.92 -11.16 -10.26
C THR A 159 -2.97 -10.00 -9.95
N CYS A 160 -3.17 -9.33 -8.82
CA CYS A 160 -2.24 -8.32 -8.34
C CYS A 160 -1.00 -8.97 -7.73
N SER A 161 0.16 -8.73 -8.32
CA SER A 161 1.45 -9.19 -7.78
C SER A 161 2.55 -8.15 -7.98
N ALA A 162 3.61 -8.25 -7.20
CA ALA A 162 4.76 -7.36 -7.32
C ALA A 162 5.44 -7.55 -8.70
N PRO A 163 5.89 -6.49 -9.37
CA PRO A 163 6.75 -6.62 -10.53
C PRO A 163 7.96 -7.50 -10.23
N PRO A 164 8.45 -8.27 -11.21
CA PRO A 164 9.63 -9.12 -11.01
C PRO A 164 10.81 -8.31 -10.46
N ALA A 165 11.44 -8.83 -9.41
CA ALA A 165 12.65 -8.23 -8.87
C ALA A 165 13.74 -8.17 -9.97
N PRO A 166 14.52 -7.09 -10.04
CA PRO A 166 15.54 -6.94 -11.08
C PRO A 166 16.66 -7.97 -10.88
N THR A 167 16.85 -8.86 -11.86
CA THR A 167 17.86 -9.93 -11.84
C THR A 167 19.15 -9.60 -12.61
N CYS A 168 19.12 -8.52 -13.39
CA CYS A 168 20.22 -8.12 -14.25
C CYS A 168 21.36 -7.48 -13.45
N SER A 169 22.59 -7.88 -13.74
CA SER A 169 23.79 -7.49 -12.99
C SER A 169 24.04 -5.97 -12.99
N ASN A 170 23.60 -5.28 -14.03
CA ASN A 170 23.71 -3.83 -14.17
C ASN A 170 22.90 -3.03 -13.15
N LEU A 171 21.86 -3.62 -12.54
CA LEU A 171 21.12 -2.96 -11.46
C LEU A 171 21.65 -3.33 -10.06
N GLN A 172 22.60 -4.26 -9.93
CA GLN A 172 23.16 -4.62 -8.63
C GLN A 172 23.87 -3.42 -7.99
N GLY A 173 23.63 -3.24 -6.68
CA GLY A 173 24.16 -2.10 -5.92
C GLY A 173 23.45 -0.77 -6.15
N LYS A 174 22.43 -0.71 -7.03
CA LYS A 174 21.56 0.46 -7.17
C LYS A 174 20.43 0.41 -6.14
N PRO A 175 19.97 1.55 -5.59
CA PRO A 175 18.83 1.58 -4.67
C PRO A 175 17.56 0.92 -5.24
N ALA A 176 17.39 1.00 -6.56
CA ALA A 176 16.28 0.40 -7.29
C ALA A 176 16.26 -1.14 -7.24
N ALA A 177 17.38 -1.80 -6.92
CA ALA A 177 17.43 -3.26 -6.79
C ALA A 177 16.78 -3.79 -5.51
N SER A 178 16.64 -2.94 -4.49
CA SER A 178 16.04 -3.26 -3.19
C SER A 178 14.84 -2.38 -2.88
N PHE A 179 14.05 -2.04 -3.92
CA PHE A 179 12.87 -1.20 -3.75
C PHE A 179 11.86 -1.84 -2.81
N ASP A 180 11.44 -1.06 -1.82
CA ASP A 180 10.37 -1.39 -0.89
C ASP A 180 9.18 -0.47 -1.14
N PRO A 181 7.99 -0.99 -1.48
CA PRO A 181 6.82 -0.17 -1.74
C PRO A 181 6.27 0.56 -0.52
N ALA A 182 6.58 0.11 0.70
CA ALA A 182 6.15 0.81 1.92
C ALA A 182 6.84 2.18 2.02
N THR A 183 8.15 2.23 1.75
CA THR A 183 8.98 3.44 1.87
C THR A 183 9.21 4.16 0.53
N GLY A 184 9.03 3.46 -0.59
CA GLY A 184 9.22 3.98 -1.93
C GLY A 184 8.22 5.07 -2.33
N THR A 185 8.72 6.06 -3.07
CA THR A 185 7.96 7.24 -3.53
C THR A 185 8.01 7.45 -5.04
N GLY A 186 8.90 6.74 -5.74
CA GLY A 186 9.11 6.86 -7.17
C GLY A 186 8.09 6.09 -7.99
N TYR A 187 8.24 6.15 -9.31
CA TYR A 187 7.36 5.41 -10.22
C TYR A 187 7.72 3.94 -10.28
N VAL A 188 6.70 3.11 -10.47
CA VAL A 188 6.85 1.66 -10.57
C VAL A 188 6.77 1.25 -12.03
N ILE A 189 7.85 0.68 -12.54
CA ILE A 189 7.90 0.04 -13.85
C ILE A 189 7.33 -1.36 -13.70
N TYR A 190 6.27 -1.66 -14.45
CA TYR A 190 5.58 -2.95 -14.37
C TYR A 190 5.74 -3.79 -15.64
N ASN A 191 6.15 -3.17 -16.76
CA ASN A 191 6.35 -3.89 -18.00
C ASN A 191 7.41 -3.19 -18.87
N VAL A 192 8.23 -4.00 -19.54
CA VAL A 192 9.14 -3.55 -20.58
C VAL A 192 9.08 -4.54 -21.73
N THR A 193 8.65 -4.08 -22.91
CA THR A 193 8.44 -4.94 -24.07
C THR A 193 9.26 -4.48 -25.27
N LYS A 194 9.63 -5.45 -26.11
CA LYS A 194 10.24 -5.19 -27.41
C LYS A 194 9.22 -4.51 -28.31
N GLU A 195 9.61 -3.41 -28.94
CA GLU A 195 8.87 -2.84 -30.07
C GLU A 195 9.57 -3.14 -31.40
N ILE A 196 10.88 -2.87 -31.51
CA ILE A 196 11.62 -2.96 -32.77
C ILE A 196 13.05 -3.47 -32.56
N PHE A 197 13.52 -4.32 -33.48
CA PHE A 197 14.95 -4.50 -33.81
C PHE A 197 15.16 -4.00 -35.25
N GLY A 198 15.79 -2.85 -35.39
CA GLY A 198 16.15 -2.26 -36.67
C GLY A 198 17.43 -2.86 -37.24
N THR A 199 17.87 -2.33 -38.37
CA THR A 199 19.07 -2.81 -39.09
C THR A 199 20.25 -1.86 -39.02
N ALA A 200 20.05 -0.64 -38.49
CA ALA A 200 21.07 0.38 -38.31
C ALA A 200 20.72 1.23 -37.08
N CYS A 201 21.70 1.90 -36.47
CA CYS A 201 21.44 3.00 -35.54
C CYS A 201 21.87 4.33 -36.16
N GLY A 202 20.89 5.13 -36.61
CA GLY A 202 21.16 6.30 -37.45
C GLY A 202 21.80 5.87 -38.77
N THR A 203 22.99 6.38 -39.07
CA THR A 203 23.77 6.02 -40.27
C THR A 203 24.78 4.90 -40.02
N ASP A 204 24.94 4.43 -38.78
CA ASP A 204 25.87 3.37 -38.43
C ASP A 204 25.24 2.00 -38.69
N THR A 205 25.81 1.28 -39.66
CA THR A 205 25.37 -0.07 -40.07
C THR A 205 26.07 -1.18 -39.26
N THR A 206 27.04 -0.83 -38.42
CA THR A 206 27.68 -1.79 -37.49
C THR A 206 26.90 -1.95 -36.19
N SER A 207 25.95 -1.05 -35.93
CA SER A 207 24.99 -1.12 -34.84
C SER A 207 23.56 -1.35 -35.35
N GLN A 208 22.67 -1.77 -34.46
CA GLN A 208 21.24 -1.88 -34.71
C GLN A 208 20.45 -1.03 -33.71
N THR A 209 19.33 -0.47 -34.17
CA THR A 209 18.39 0.20 -33.26
C THR A 209 17.54 -0.83 -32.54
N VAL A 210 17.46 -0.74 -31.22
CA VAL A 210 16.50 -1.48 -30.41
C VAL A 210 15.57 -0.51 -29.72
N LYS A 211 14.26 -0.74 -29.89
CA LYS A 211 13.21 0.08 -29.28
C LYS A 211 12.46 -0.76 -28.26
N ALA A 212 12.43 -0.26 -27.03
CA ALA A 212 11.75 -0.90 -25.90
C ALA A 212 10.64 0.01 -25.38
N ARG A 213 9.42 -0.50 -25.25
CA ARG A 213 8.35 0.21 -24.55
C ARG A 213 8.48 -0.04 -23.06
N VAL A 214 8.58 1.01 -22.27
CA VAL A 214 8.59 0.97 -20.81
C VAL A 214 7.25 1.50 -20.32
N SER A 215 6.53 0.69 -19.56
CA SER A 215 5.26 1.07 -18.94
C SER A 215 5.41 1.16 -17.43
N PHE A 216 4.90 2.25 -16.86
CA PHE A 216 5.06 2.58 -15.46
C PHE A 216 3.85 3.34 -14.92
N TYR A 217 3.77 3.43 -13.60
CA TYR A 217 2.72 4.16 -12.91
C TYR A 217 3.23 4.90 -11.68
N SER A 218 2.45 5.89 -11.24
CA SER A 218 2.72 6.70 -10.05
C SER A 218 2.06 6.14 -8.78
N LYS A 219 2.66 6.37 -7.59
CA LYS A 219 2.01 6.10 -6.29
C LYS A 219 0.69 6.87 -6.18
N ASN A 220 0.79 8.20 -6.06
CA ASN A 220 -0.33 9.09 -5.73
C ASN A 220 -0.34 10.45 -6.44
N ALA A 221 0.68 10.78 -7.23
CA ALA A 221 0.74 12.05 -7.97
C ALA A 221 0.38 11.84 -9.44
N ASP A 222 -0.23 12.82 -10.09
CA ASP A 222 -0.42 12.77 -11.53
C ASP A 222 0.96 12.69 -12.21
N LEU A 223 1.07 11.81 -13.20
CA LEU A 223 2.25 11.78 -14.03
C LEU A 223 2.35 13.08 -14.84
N PRO A 224 3.57 13.59 -15.08
CA PRO A 224 3.79 14.80 -15.88
C PRO A 224 3.08 14.78 -17.23
N THR A 225 2.69 15.94 -17.75
CA THR A 225 2.03 16.06 -19.07
C THR A 225 2.98 15.76 -20.23
N SER A 226 4.29 15.89 -20.03
CA SER A 226 5.32 15.54 -21.00
C SER A 226 6.44 14.72 -20.38
N LYS A 227 7.23 14.04 -21.22
CA LYS A 227 8.34 13.20 -20.76
C LYS A 227 9.44 13.99 -20.05
N GLU A 228 9.57 15.28 -20.34
CA GLU A 228 10.56 16.18 -19.74
C GLU A 228 10.35 16.32 -18.22
N GLY A 229 9.14 16.08 -17.73
CA GLY A 229 8.85 16.06 -16.29
C GLY A 229 9.22 14.76 -15.58
N LEU A 230 9.64 13.71 -16.29
CA LEU A 230 10.01 12.40 -15.73
C LEU A 230 11.42 12.42 -15.11
N ASN A 231 11.61 13.31 -14.14
CA ASN A 231 12.88 13.45 -13.44
C ASN A 231 13.27 12.14 -12.75
N GLY A 232 14.55 11.80 -12.84
CA GLY A 232 15.08 10.58 -12.23
C GLY A 232 14.75 9.28 -12.96
N PHE A 233 14.31 9.33 -14.23
CA PHE A 233 14.24 8.14 -15.09
C PHE A 233 15.62 7.78 -15.63
N PHE A 234 16.07 6.54 -15.39
CA PHE A 234 17.39 6.08 -15.81
C PHE A 234 17.35 4.78 -16.59
N TYR A 235 18.26 4.70 -17.57
CA TYR A 235 18.67 3.47 -18.23
C TYR A 235 20.07 3.10 -17.73
N VAL A 236 20.23 1.86 -17.28
CA VAL A 236 21.51 1.33 -16.82
C VAL A 236 22.01 0.29 -17.79
N ARG A 237 23.20 0.52 -18.34
CA ARG A 237 23.87 -0.37 -19.29
C ARG A 237 24.48 -1.57 -18.57
N THR A 238 24.78 -2.64 -19.31
CA THR A 238 25.40 -3.87 -18.78
C THR A 238 26.72 -3.66 -18.04
N ASN A 239 27.45 -2.58 -18.34
CA ASN A 239 28.67 -2.17 -17.64
C ASN A 239 28.41 -1.36 -16.35
N GLY A 240 27.16 -1.25 -15.90
CA GLY A 240 26.75 -0.49 -14.71
C GLY A 240 26.66 1.03 -14.90
N SER A 241 27.03 1.56 -16.08
CA SER A 241 26.91 2.99 -16.35
C SER A 241 25.45 3.41 -16.52
N GLU A 242 25.14 4.58 -15.98
CA GLU A 242 23.79 5.11 -15.89
C GLU A 242 23.64 6.28 -16.86
N LEU A 243 22.52 6.29 -17.58
CA LEU A 243 22.14 7.35 -18.50
C LEU A 243 20.77 7.88 -18.11
N ASN A 244 20.59 9.18 -18.26
CA ASN A 244 19.25 9.77 -18.21
C ASN A 244 18.41 9.16 -19.35
N GLY A 245 17.30 8.52 -18.99
CA GLY A 245 16.40 7.86 -19.93
C GLY A 245 15.50 8.84 -20.69
N VAL A 246 15.29 10.06 -20.18
CA VAL A 246 14.39 11.05 -20.79
C VAL A 246 14.83 11.47 -22.19
N PRO A 247 16.11 11.80 -22.46
CA PRO A 247 16.58 12.09 -23.82
C PRO A 247 16.53 10.89 -24.77
N LEU A 248 16.61 9.67 -24.23
CA LEU A 248 16.56 8.42 -25.01
C LEU A 248 15.12 8.01 -25.34
N SER A 249 14.15 8.63 -24.66
CA SER A 249 12.73 8.28 -24.74
C SER A 249 11.97 9.13 -25.75
N ASN A 250 10.99 8.51 -26.39
CA ASN A 250 10.02 9.16 -27.25
C ASN A 250 8.66 8.47 -27.15
N GLY A 251 7.61 9.03 -27.76
CA GLY A 251 6.28 8.42 -27.78
C GLY A 251 5.67 8.26 -26.38
N TYR A 252 5.90 9.25 -25.50
CA TYR A 252 5.29 9.28 -24.18
C TYR A 252 3.77 9.38 -24.30
N GLN A 253 3.06 8.44 -23.68
CA GLN A 253 1.61 8.32 -23.71
C GLN A 253 1.13 8.11 -22.28
N ARG A 254 0.36 9.07 -21.77
CA ARG A 254 -0.22 9.03 -20.43
C ARG A 254 -1.65 8.49 -20.50
N SER A 255 -2.06 7.70 -19.51
CA SER A 255 -3.45 7.27 -19.37
C SER A 255 -4.38 8.44 -19.11
N ALA A 256 -5.68 8.24 -19.35
CA ALA A 256 -6.69 9.28 -19.18
C ALA A 256 -6.79 9.78 -17.72
N ASP A 257 -6.55 8.91 -16.75
CA ASP A 257 -6.53 9.22 -15.31
C ASP A 257 -5.19 9.80 -14.82
N ALA A 258 -4.22 9.99 -15.73
CA ALA A 258 -2.87 10.45 -15.43
C ALA A 258 -2.04 9.58 -14.46
N ARG A 259 -2.48 8.36 -14.12
CA ARG A 259 -1.81 7.50 -13.13
C ARG A 259 -0.81 6.53 -13.72
N SER A 260 -0.92 6.23 -15.01
CA SER A 260 0.00 5.36 -15.73
C SER A 260 0.47 6.02 -17.02
N ALA A 261 1.64 5.60 -17.49
CA ALA A 261 2.15 6.03 -18.77
C ALA A 261 3.04 4.96 -19.39
N SER A 262 3.26 5.10 -20.68
CA SER A 262 4.31 4.38 -21.39
C SER A 262 5.15 5.33 -22.23
N LEU A 263 6.40 4.95 -22.44
CA LEU A 263 7.30 5.62 -23.39
C LEU A 263 8.13 4.56 -24.11
N SER A 264 8.67 4.92 -25.27
CA SER A 264 9.60 4.08 -26.01
C SER A 264 11.01 4.60 -25.84
N VAL A 265 11.92 3.77 -25.34
CA VAL A 265 13.36 4.07 -25.29
C VAL A 265 14.02 3.53 -26.55
N ASN A 266 14.78 4.38 -27.24
CA ASN A 266 15.57 3.99 -28.41
C ASN A 266 17.04 3.81 -28.00
N LEU A 267 17.61 2.67 -28.35
CA LEU A 267 18.97 2.28 -27.99
C LEU A 267 19.73 1.82 -29.24
N CYS A 268 21.03 2.09 -29.27
CA CYS A 268 21.94 1.48 -30.25
C CYS A 268 22.67 0.31 -29.58
N THR A 269 22.67 -0.86 -30.20
CA THR A 269 23.45 -2.02 -29.76
C THR A 269 24.24 -2.59 -30.94
N ALA A 270 25.12 -3.58 -30.73
CA ALA A 270 25.86 -4.16 -31.85
C ALA A 270 24.91 -4.92 -32.79
N ALA A 271 25.12 -4.84 -34.09
CA ALA A 271 24.24 -5.46 -35.09
C ALA A 271 24.19 -7.00 -35.02
N GLY A 272 25.20 -7.61 -34.40
CA GLY A 272 25.26 -9.06 -34.17
C GLY A 272 24.53 -9.54 -32.92
N ASP A 273 24.07 -8.64 -32.04
CA ASP A 273 23.42 -9.02 -30.78
C ASP A 273 22.02 -9.59 -31.06
N SER A 274 21.82 -10.88 -30.77
CA SER A 274 20.51 -11.54 -30.83
C SER A 274 19.68 -11.33 -29.57
N GLN A 275 20.32 -10.90 -28.49
CA GLN A 275 19.73 -10.68 -27.18
C GLN A 275 20.39 -9.50 -26.47
N ILE A 276 19.59 -8.64 -25.84
CA ILE A 276 20.06 -7.48 -25.09
C ILE A 276 19.37 -7.45 -23.73
N VAL A 277 20.16 -7.26 -22.68
CA VAL A 277 19.67 -7.07 -21.32
C VAL A 277 19.61 -5.58 -21.01
N LEU A 278 18.43 -5.12 -20.62
CA LEU A 278 18.12 -3.73 -20.29
C LEU A 278 17.80 -3.62 -18.80
N GLY A 279 18.33 -2.59 -18.15
CA GLY A 279 17.93 -2.20 -16.80
C GLY A 279 17.35 -0.79 -16.81
N PHE A 280 16.17 -0.61 -16.24
CA PHE A 280 15.53 0.70 -16.08
C PHE A 280 15.11 0.90 -14.64
N TYR A 281 15.12 2.15 -14.17
CA TYR A 281 14.53 2.50 -12.89
C TYR A 281 14.16 3.98 -12.80
N PHE A 282 13.37 4.32 -11.78
CA PHE A 282 13.13 5.69 -11.35
C PHE A 282 13.73 5.94 -9.96
N THR A 283 14.24 7.14 -9.69
CA THR A 283 14.64 7.52 -8.32
C THR A 283 13.49 7.27 -7.34
N GLY A 284 13.77 6.53 -6.26
CA GLY A 284 12.78 6.15 -5.25
C GLY A 284 11.75 5.11 -5.72
N GLY A 285 11.87 4.59 -6.94
CA GLY A 285 11.03 3.56 -7.55
C GLY A 285 11.75 2.22 -7.69
N ASN A 286 11.08 1.25 -8.33
CA ASN A 286 11.68 -0.07 -8.56
C ASN A 286 12.63 -0.09 -9.75
N GLY A 287 13.54 -1.05 -9.72
CA GLY A 287 14.31 -1.47 -10.89
C GLY A 287 13.55 -2.53 -11.66
N TYR A 288 13.66 -2.49 -12.99
CA TYR A 288 13.09 -3.49 -13.88
C TYR A 288 14.14 -3.95 -14.89
N CYS A 289 14.31 -5.26 -14.99
CA CYS A 289 15.19 -5.89 -15.96
C CYS A 289 14.36 -6.50 -17.09
N ALA A 290 14.79 -6.27 -18.32
CA ALA A 290 14.16 -6.86 -19.49
C ALA A 290 15.21 -7.42 -20.42
N THR A 291 14.97 -8.64 -20.87
CA THR A 291 15.80 -9.28 -21.87
C THR A 291 15.04 -9.30 -23.18
N LEU A 292 15.48 -8.49 -24.14
CA LEU A 292 14.88 -8.42 -25.46
C LEU A 292 15.63 -9.33 -26.40
N THR A 293 14.91 -10.19 -27.11
CA THR A 293 15.44 -11.07 -28.14
C THR A 293 14.93 -10.65 -29.50
N LYS A 294 15.76 -10.78 -30.54
CA LYS A 294 15.38 -10.47 -31.93
C LYS A 294 14.18 -11.29 -32.38
#